data_AF-A0A935K5D0-F1
#
_entry.id   AF-A0A935K5D0-F1
#
_cell.length_a   1.000
_cell.length_b   1.000
_cell.length_c   1.000
_cell.angle_alpha   90.00
_cell.angle_beta   90.00
_cell.angle_gamma   90.00
#
_symmetry.space_group_name_H-M   'P 1'
#
loop_
_entity.id
_entity.type
_entity.pdbx_description
1 polymer ?
#
loop_
_entity_poly.entity_id
_entity_poly.type
_entity_poly.pdbx_seq_one_letter_code
_entity_poly.pdbx_strand_id
1 'polypeptide(L)'
;MTIDRMNMASIIDRNVAPNTRYFLTNNKLITRKDKTKSITTKGNGYIISAKGLQVLNENRKIGRRGTSSILLKEKKCERCKIVKPISSFVSIYGFANSRGKYCHDCFLSIQQEHAFSLMEGRNFCLYCGKIIYKAYDWTKDSKSVKTYLHRDHMNPLSLGGEDNDHNTVYCCTSCNVKKGNKTFIEWLKLLNLNYSKLSREVYIQKQKHIPEDFKPSPTEIVLTLNPALQSDF
;
A
#
# COMPACT_ATOMS: atom_id res chain seq x y z
N MET A 1 4.27 -23.09 -26.70
CA MET A 1 5.58 -23.28 -26.03
C MET A 1 5.30 -24.09 -24.77
N THR A 2 5.59 -25.38 -24.81
CA THR A 2 5.35 -26.30 -23.69
C THR A 2 6.48 -26.10 -22.69
N ILE A 3 6.16 -25.55 -21.51
CA ILE A 3 7.13 -25.39 -20.44
C ILE A 3 7.18 -26.71 -19.68
N ASP A 4 8.25 -27.47 -19.87
CA ASP A 4 8.55 -28.65 -19.05
C ASP A 4 8.79 -28.19 -17.60
N ARG A 5 7.86 -28.52 -16.72
CA ARG A 5 7.90 -28.16 -15.30
C ARG A 5 8.73 -29.15 -14.46
N MET A 6 9.13 -30.29 -15.02
CA MET A 6 9.84 -31.33 -14.26
C MET A 6 11.32 -31.01 -14.04
N ASN A 7 11.86 -29.98 -14.70
CA ASN A 7 13.26 -29.57 -14.61
C ASN A 7 13.41 -28.09 -14.20
N MET A 8 12.80 -27.70 -13.07
CA MET A 8 13.07 -26.39 -12.48
C MET A 8 14.41 -26.39 -11.75
N ALA A 9 15.25 -25.40 -12.00
CA ALA A 9 16.44 -25.17 -11.19
C ALA A 9 16.01 -24.87 -9.74
N SER A 10 16.70 -25.47 -8.77
CA SER A 10 16.59 -25.15 -7.35
C SER A 10 17.89 -24.51 -6.85
N ILE A 11 17.79 -23.65 -5.84
CA ILE A 11 18.93 -23.19 -5.04
C ILE A 11 18.76 -23.82 -3.67
N ILE A 12 19.56 -24.84 -3.37
CA ILE A 12 19.43 -25.67 -2.16
C ILE A 12 18.00 -26.26 -2.13
N ASP A 13 17.21 -26.00 -1.10
CA ASP A 13 15.87 -26.60 -0.92
C ASP A 13 14.73 -25.73 -1.48
N ARG A 14 15.06 -24.65 -2.20
CA ARG A 14 14.07 -23.70 -2.73
C ARG A 14 14.05 -23.69 -4.25
N ASN A 15 12.85 -23.89 -4.80
CA ASN A 15 12.59 -23.75 -6.23
C ASN A 15 12.79 -22.30 -6.67
N VAL A 16 13.49 -22.12 -7.80
CA VAL A 16 13.80 -20.80 -8.31
C VAL A 16 12.61 -20.26 -9.10
N ALA A 17 12.27 -18.98 -8.93
CA ALA A 17 11.11 -18.38 -9.59
C ALA A 17 11.27 -18.41 -11.13
N PRO A 18 10.28 -18.93 -11.88
CA PRO A 18 10.39 -19.27 -13.31
C PRO A 18 10.65 -18.07 -14.24
N ASN A 19 10.47 -16.84 -13.76
CA ASN A 19 10.62 -15.63 -14.56
C ASN A 19 12.00 -14.95 -14.43
N THR A 20 12.94 -15.54 -13.70
CA THR A 20 14.26 -14.94 -13.44
C THR A 20 15.27 -15.42 -14.47
N ARG A 21 15.95 -14.50 -15.17
CA ARG A 21 16.97 -14.85 -16.17
C ARG A 21 18.32 -15.08 -15.48
N TYR A 22 18.93 -16.24 -15.71
CA TYR A 22 20.24 -16.62 -15.20
C TYR A 22 21.28 -16.68 -16.32
N PHE A 23 22.52 -16.30 -16.02
CA PHE A 23 23.65 -16.40 -16.93
C PHE A 23 24.64 -17.42 -16.38
N LEU A 24 24.96 -18.45 -17.16
CA LEU A 24 26.03 -19.39 -16.83
C LEU A 24 27.38 -18.81 -17.21
N THR A 25 28.34 -19.02 -16.33
CA THR A 25 29.76 -18.87 -16.63
C THR A 25 30.36 -20.21 -17.08
N ASN A 26 31.54 -20.20 -17.69
CA ASN A 26 32.22 -21.39 -18.23
C ASN A 26 32.43 -22.52 -17.21
N ASN A 27 32.27 -22.26 -15.91
CA ASN A 27 32.50 -23.20 -14.82
C ASN A 27 31.21 -23.80 -14.23
N LYS A 28 30.07 -23.74 -14.94
CA LYS A 28 28.75 -24.21 -14.45
C LYS A 28 28.27 -23.50 -13.17
N LEU A 29 28.70 -22.25 -12.96
CA LEU A 29 28.28 -21.43 -11.83
C LEU A 29 27.28 -20.38 -12.29
N ILE A 30 26.17 -20.27 -11.56
CA ILE A 30 25.17 -19.21 -11.74
C ILE A 30 25.60 -18.05 -10.83
N THR A 31 25.85 -16.88 -11.42
CA THR A 31 26.16 -15.67 -10.66
C THR A 31 24.96 -14.72 -10.74
N ARG A 32 24.36 -14.42 -9.59
CA ARG A 32 23.40 -13.32 -9.45
C ARG A 32 24.14 -12.11 -8.86
N LYS A 33 24.05 -10.96 -9.53
CA LYS A 33 24.36 -9.68 -8.88
C LYS A 33 23.11 -9.23 -8.12
N ASP A 34 23.05 -9.53 -6.84
CA ASP A 34 22.19 -8.76 -5.95
C ASP A 34 22.87 -7.45 -5.57
N LYS A 35 22.06 -6.47 -5.14
CA LYS A 35 22.50 -5.09 -4.90
C LYS A 35 23.63 -4.93 -3.86
N THR A 36 23.97 -5.98 -3.10
CA THR A 36 24.94 -5.87 -2.00
C THR A 36 26.04 -6.95 -1.97
N LYS A 37 25.86 -8.17 -2.51
CA LYS A 37 26.92 -9.19 -2.64
C LYS A 37 26.69 -10.12 -3.84
N SER A 38 27.77 -10.60 -4.44
CA SER A 38 27.74 -11.70 -5.42
C SER A 38 27.65 -13.04 -4.70
N ILE A 39 26.64 -13.85 -5.02
CA ILE A 39 26.51 -15.22 -4.52
C ILE A 39 26.80 -16.18 -5.67
N THR A 40 27.63 -17.19 -5.38
CA THR A 40 28.03 -18.24 -6.33
C THR A 40 27.43 -19.55 -5.86
N THR A 41 26.53 -20.16 -6.64
CA THR A 41 25.95 -21.48 -6.31
C THR A 41 26.17 -22.48 -7.44
N LYS A 42 26.37 -23.76 -7.08
CA LYS A 42 26.39 -24.89 -8.02
C LYS A 42 24.96 -25.34 -8.29
N GLY A 43 24.54 -25.35 -9.55
CA GLY A 43 23.22 -25.82 -9.97
C GLY A 43 23.16 -26.09 -11.46
N ASN A 44 22.20 -26.91 -11.89
CA ASN A 44 21.95 -27.25 -13.29
C ASN A 44 21.41 -26.03 -14.05
N GLY A 45 22.31 -25.26 -14.65
CA GLY A 45 21.93 -24.21 -15.58
C GLY A 45 21.73 -24.75 -17.01
N TYR A 46 20.94 -24.05 -17.83
CA TYR A 46 20.74 -24.40 -19.24
C TYR A 46 21.98 -24.10 -20.09
N ILE A 47 22.48 -25.08 -20.83
CA ILE A 47 23.53 -24.88 -21.84
C ILE A 47 22.92 -24.09 -22.99
N ILE A 48 23.35 -22.84 -23.18
CA ILE A 48 23.03 -22.10 -24.41
C ILE A 48 23.92 -22.70 -25.50
N SER A 49 23.30 -23.38 -26.48
CA SER A 49 24.04 -23.91 -27.63
C SER A 49 24.83 -22.79 -28.33
N ALA A 50 25.92 -23.15 -29.04
CA ALA A 50 26.70 -22.16 -29.79
C ALA A 50 25.81 -21.29 -30.71
N LYS A 51 24.76 -21.90 -31.29
CA LYS A 51 23.73 -21.21 -32.08
C LYS A 51 22.90 -20.22 -31.24
N GLY A 52 22.48 -20.60 -30.03
CA GLY A 52 21.78 -19.68 -29.12
C GLY A 52 22.65 -18.51 -28.65
N LEU A 53 23.95 -18.74 -28.45
CA LEU A 53 24.90 -17.70 -28.08
C LEU A 53 25.13 -16.73 -29.24
N GLN A 54 25.25 -17.26 -30.46
CA GLN A 54 25.33 -16.49 -31.69
C GLN A 54 24.08 -15.61 -31.87
N VAL A 55 22.88 -16.18 -31.73
CA VAL A 55 21.62 -15.43 -31.80
C VAL A 55 21.56 -14.31 -30.76
N LEU A 56 22.01 -14.53 -29.52
CA LEU A 56 22.06 -13.47 -28.50
C LEU A 56 23.06 -12.36 -28.85
N ASN A 57 24.22 -12.72 -29.41
CA ASN A 57 25.24 -11.75 -29.82
C ASN A 57 24.83 -10.95 -31.06
N GLU A 58 24.16 -11.60 -32.02
CA GLU A 58 23.57 -10.95 -33.19
C GLU A 58 22.44 -10.00 -32.78
N ASN A 59 21.63 -10.38 -31.79
CA ASN A 59 20.51 -9.58 -31.30
C ASN A 59 20.89 -8.53 -30.24
N ARG A 60 22.12 -8.52 -29.71
CA ARG A 60 22.60 -7.46 -28.79
C ARG A 60 22.60 -6.07 -29.42
N LYS A 61 22.66 -5.99 -30.75
CA LYS A 61 22.61 -4.75 -31.53
C LYS A 61 21.22 -4.35 -32.01
N ILE A 62 20.16 -5.13 -31.73
CA ILE A 62 18.81 -4.60 -31.85
C ILE A 62 18.67 -3.61 -30.70
N GLY A 63 19.14 -2.38 -30.92
CA GLY A 63 18.78 -1.24 -30.09
C GLY A 63 17.28 -1.35 -29.89
N ARG A 64 16.84 -1.40 -28.62
CA ARG A 64 15.42 -1.53 -28.27
C ARG A 64 14.68 -0.74 -29.31
N ARG A 65 13.86 -1.38 -30.15
CA ARG A 65 13.00 -0.67 -31.09
C ARG A 65 12.15 0.22 -30.20
N GLY A 66 12.65 1.41 -29.92
CA GLY A 66 11.85 2.49 -29.42
C GLY A 66 10.97 2.71 -30.60
N THR A 67 9.80 2.07 -30.60
CA THR A 67 8.67 2.57 -31.34
C THR A 67 8.73 4.05 -31.00
N SER A 68 9.08 4.87 -31.99
CA SER A 68 9.07 6.31 -31.86
C SER A 68 7.63 6.60 -31.51
N SER A 69 7.36 6.63 -30.21
CA SER A 69 6.08 6.98 -29.66
C SER A 69 5.96 8.42 -30.09
N ILE A 70 5.34 8.63 -31.25
CA ILE A 70 4.85 9.94 -31.65
C ILE A 70 4.09 10.39 -30.40
N LEU A 71 4.69 11.32 -29.67
CA LEU A 71 4.14 11.80 -28.41
C LEU A 71 2.84 12.48 -28.81
N LEU A 72 1.74 11.75 -28.71
CA LEU A 72 0.41 12.28 -28.94
C LEU A 72 0.31 13.54 -28.07
N LYS A 73 -0.12 14.67 -28.62
CA LYS A 73 -0.27 15.89 -27.81
C LYS A 73 -1.44 15.76 -26.81
N GLU A 74 -2.36 14.85 -27.13
CA GLU A 74 -3.60 14.63 -26.41
C GLU A 74 -3.86 13.13 -26.18
N LYS A 75 -4.68 12.84 -25.16
CA LYS A 75 -5.11 11.49 -24.81
C LYS A 75 -6.54 11.51 -24.26
N LYS A 76 -7.28 10.42 -24.47
CA LYS A 76 -8.61 10.21 -23.88
C LYS A 76 -8.51 9.73 -22.43
N CYS A 77 -9.18 10.41 -21.51
CA CYS A 77 -9.26 9.99 -20.10
C CYS A 77 -10.10 8.73 -19.95
N GLU A 78 -9.63 7.74 -19.18
CA GLU A 78 -10.37 6.48 -19.01
C GLU A 78 -11.65 6.62 -18.18
N ARG A 79 -11.77 7.68 -17.36
CA ARG A 79 -12.95 7.91 -16.52
C ARG A 79 -14.00 8.75 -17.24
N CYS A 80 -13.73 10.03 -17.52
CA CYS A 80 -14.71 10.92 -18.16
C CYS A 80 -14.82 10.74 -19.68
N LYS A 81 -13.95 9.96 -20.31
CA LYS A 81 -13.91 9.73 -21.76
C LYS A 81 -13.68 10.99 -22.62
N ILE A 82 -13.28 12.11 -22.02
CA ILE A 82 -12.93 13.35 -22.73
C ILE A 82 -11.46 13.29 -23.19
N VAL A 83 -11.18 13.79 -24.41
CA VAL A 83 -9.81 13.97 -24.93
C VAL A 83 -9.24 15.26 -24.33
N LYS A 84 -8.07 15.17 -23.70
CA LYS A 84 -7.39 16.29 -23.05
C LYS A 84 -5.89 16.30 -23.40
N PRO A 85 -5.19 17.43 -23.23
CA PRO A 85 -3.73 17.48 -23.34
C PRO A 85 -3.07 16.47 -22.42
N ILE A 86 -1.96 15.86 -22.87
CA ILE A 86 -1.20 14.88 -22.08
C ILE A 86 -0.71 15.47 -20.74
N SER A 87 -0.46 16.77 -20.68
CA SER A 87 -0.07 17.48 -19.45
C SER A 87 -1.16 17.47 -18.36
N SER A 88 -2.42 17.24 -18.73
CA SER A 88 -3.54 17.14 -17.78
C SER A 88 -3.67 15.77 -17.12
N PHE A 89 -2.82 14.81 -17.45
CA PHE A 89 -2.86 13.45 -16.91
C PHE A 89 -1.92 13.28 -15.74
N VAL A 90 -2.33 12.43 -14.80
CA VAL A 90 -1.59 12.20 -13.55
C VAL A 90 -1.31 10.73 -13.31
N SER A 91 -0.25 10.49 -12.54
CA SER A 91 0.07 9.19 -11.95
C SER A 91 -0.96 8.79 -10.90
N ILE A 92 -0.85 7.56 -10.40
CA ILE A 92 -1.67 7.07 -9.27
C ILE A 92 -1.49 7.87 -7.97
N TYR A 93 -0.50 8.75 -7.91
CA TYR A 93 -0.20 9.62 -6.77
C TYR A 93 -0.55 11.10 -7.03
N GLY A 94 -1.14 11.43 -8.18
CA GLY A 94 -1.57 12.79 -8.51
C GLY A 94 -0.52 13.68 -9.20
N PHE A 95 0.72 13.20 -9.40
CA PHE A 95 1.74 13.96 -10.14
C PHE A 95 1.53 13.89 -11.64
N ALA A 96 1.84 14.98 -12.35
CA ALA A 96 1.84 15.03 -13.81
C ALA A 96 2.59 13.82 -14.41
N ASN A 97 1.89 13.07 -15.26
CA ASN A 97 2.42 11.87 -15.89
C ASN A 97 1.71 11.65 -17.22
N SER A 98 2.46 11.72 -18.32
CA SER A 98 1.93 11.53 -19.66
C SER A 98 1.34 10.14 -19.94
N ARG A 99 1.81 9.14 -19.18
CA ARG A 99 1.29 7.77 -19.22
C ARG A 99 0.12 7.54 -18.26
N GLY A 100 -0.26 8.58 -17.51
CA GLY A 100 -1.39 8.55 -16.59
C GLY A 100 -2.67 8.05 -17.24
N LYS A 101 -3.46 7.29 -16.48
CA LYS A 101 -4.73 6.71 -16.93
C LYS A 101 -5.88 7.74 -16.87
N TYR A 102 -5.82 8.62 -15.88
CA TYR A 102 -6.86 9.59 -15.57
C TYR A 102 -6.33 11.02 -15.71
N CYS A 103 -7.19 11.94 -16.12
CA CYS A 103 -6.92 13.35 -15.98
C CYS A 103 -6.95 13.77 -14.51
N HIS A 104 -6.34 14.91 -14.19
CA HIS A 104 -6.24 15.45 -12.83
C HIS A 104 -7.61 15.55 -12.13
N ASP A 105 -8.63 16.10 -12.79
CA ASP A 105 -9.97 16.26 -12.19
C ASP A 105 -10.61 14.91 -11.83
N CYS A 106 -10.53 13.93 -12.74
CA CYS A 106 -11.04 12.58 -12.51
C CYS A 106 -10.29 11.87 -11.38
N PHE A 107 -8.97 12.08 -11.29
CA PHE A 107 -8.16 11.57 -10.20
C PHE A 107 -8.60 12.15 -8.85
N LEU A 108 -8.81 13.48 -8.76
CA LEU A 108 -9.31 14.12 -7.53
C LEU A 108 -10.69 13.57 -7.13
N SER A 109 -11.60 13.39 -8.08
CA SER A 109 -12.90 12.77 -7.82
C SER A 109 -12.77 11.32 -7.31
N ILE A 110 -11.85 10.51 -7.86
CA ILE A 110 -11.55 9.16 -7.34
C ILE A 110 -11.08 9.25 -5.88
N GLN A 111 -10.18 10.19 -5.57
CA GLN A 111 -9.64 10.35 -4.21
C GLN A 111 -10.73 10.76 -3.21
N GLN A 112 -11.65 11.62 -3.64
CA GLN A 112 -12.78 12.04 -2.82
C GLN A 112 -13.76 10.90 -2.57
N GLU A 113 -14.10 10.11 -3.60
CA GLU A 113 -14.95 8.92 -3.48
C GLU A 113 -14.32 7.87 -2.56
N HIS A 114 -13.01 7.67 -2.65
CA HIS A 114 -12.30 6.78 -1.76
C HIS A 114 -12.38 7.25 -0.30
N ALA A 115 -12.12 8.54 -0.05
CA ALA A 115 -12.26 9.11 1.30
C ALA A 115 -13.70 9.00 1.83
N PHE A 116 -14.70 9.24 0.96
CA PHE A 116 -16.12 9.11 1.29
C PHE A 116 -16.51 7.67 1.65
N SER A 117 -15.99 6.70 0.91
CA SER A 117 -16.18 5.28 1.19
C SER A 117 -15.59 4.88 2.54
N LEU A 118 -14.37 5.34 2.88
CA LEU A 118 -13.76 5.09 4.19
C LEU A 118 -14.58 5.70 5.34
N MET A 119 -15.17 6.87 5.12
CA MET A 119 -15.99 7.57 6.12
C MET A 119 -17.46 7.13 6.15
N GLU A 120 -17.77 5.97 5.56
CA GLU A 120 -19.13 5.37 5.55
C GLU A 120 -20.17 6.30 4.93
N GLY A 121 -19.82 6.96 3.83
CA GLY A 121 -20.73 7.85 3.12
C GLY A 121 -20.80 9.26 3.71
N ARG A 122 -19.84 9.64 4.55
CA ARG A 122 -19.70 11.01 5.06
C ARG A 122 -18.52 11.71 4.41
N ASN A 123 -18.52 13.04 4.41
CA ASN A 123 -17.41 13.85 3.93
C ASN A 123 -16.82 14.75 5.02
N PHE A 124 -17.09 14.45 6.30
CA PHE A 124 -16.63 15.24 7.43
C PHE A 124 -16.16 14.35 8.58
N CYS A 125 -15.27 14.90 9.42
CA CYS A 125 -14.77 14.21 10.60
C CYS A 125 -15.90 14.01 11.62
N LEU A 126 -16.10 12.77 12.06
CA LEU A 126 -17.10 12.43 13.07
C LEU A 126 -16.99 13.28 14.35
N TYR A 127 -15.77 13.62 14.77
CA TYR A 127 -15.50 14.28 16.05
C TYR A 127 -15.60 15.80 16.02
N CYS A 128 -15.21 16.45 14.92
CA CYS A 128 -15.13 17.92 14.87
C CYS A 128 -15.90 18.56 13.70
N GLY A 129 -16.50 17.77 12.82
CA GLY A 129 -17.24 18.30 11.68
C GLY A 129 -16.42 18.84 10.53
N LYS A 130 -15.08 18.86 10.64
CA LYS A 130 -14.22 19.35 9.58
C LYS A 130 -14.42 18.53 8.32
N ILE A 131 -14.71 19.19 7.20
CA ILE A 131 -14.84 18.55 5.89
C ILE A 131 -13.49 17.96 5.44
N ILE A 132 -13.51 16.73 4.93
CA ILE A 132 -12.35 15.98 4.45
C ILE A 132 -12.61 15.57 2.99
N TYR A 133 -11.83 16.14 2.07
CA TYR A 133 -11.96 15.87 0.63
C TYR A 133 -11.01 14.79 0.11
N LYS A 134 -9.95 14.46 0.85
CA LYS A 134 -8.93 13.47 0.46
C LYS A 134 -8.32 12.84 1.70
N ALA A 135 -7.83 11.61 1.58
CA ALA A 135 -7.21 10.88 2.69
C ALA A 135 -5.72 11.18 2.86
N TYR A 136 -4.97 11.34 1.74
CA TYR A 136 -3.52 11.48 1.74
C TYR A 136 -3.02 12.47 0.70
N ASP A 137 -1.87 13.10 0.99
CA ASP A 137 -0.97 13.68 0.01
C ASP A 137 0.26 12.81 -0.17
N TRP A 138 0.73 12.70 -1.41
CA TRP A 138 1.88 11.88 -1.78
C TRP A 138 3.07 12.76 -2.20
N THR A 139 4.26 12.18 -2.20
CA THR A 139 5.50 12.67 -2.85
C THR A 139 5.69 11.97 -4.19
N LYS A 140 6.55 12.52 -5.07
CA LYS A 140 6.90 11.89 -6.35
C LYS A 140 7.45 10.47 -6.19
N ASP A 141 8.08 10.18 -5.05
CA ASP A 141 8.63 8.86 -4.69
C ASP A 141 7.61 7.95 -3.99
N SER A 142 6.31 8.23 -4.13
CA SER A 142 5.23 7.41 -3.58
C SER A 142 5.17 7.34 -2.05
N LYS A 143 5.80 8.28 -1.34
CA LYS A 143 5.70 8.40 0.13
C LYS A 143 4.58 9.37 0.49
N SER A 144 3.76 9.08 1.50
CA SER A 144 2.77 10.03 2.00
C SER A 144 3.45 11.19 2.72
N VAL A 145 3.11 12.43 2.34
CA VAL A 145 3.59 13.65 3.00
C VAL A 145 2.68 14.02 4.16
N LYS A 146 1.37 13.86 3.93
CA LYS A 146 0.35 14.32 4.86
C LYS A 146 -0.84 13.38 4.83
N THR A 147 -1.18 12.86 5.99
CA THR A 147 -2.41 12.09 6.20
C THR A 147 -3.47 13.02 6.76
N TYR A 148 -4.64 13.01 6.17
CA TYR A 148 -5.80 13.79 6.60
C TYR A 148 -6.83 12.94 7.33
N LEU A 149 -6.85 11.63 7.06
CA LEU A 149 -7.81 10.67 7.58
C LEU A 149 -7.09 9.53 8.29
N HIS A 150 -7.44 9.27 9.53
CA HIS A 150 -6.91 8.17 10.33
C HIS A 150 -8.02 7.22 10.75
N ARG A 151 -7.69 5.92 10.81
CA ARG A 151 -8.50 4.92 11.50
C ARG A 151 -8.27 5.08 13.00
N ASP A 152 -9.33 5.41 13.73
CA ASP A 152 -9.34 5.53 15.19
C ASP A 152 -10.17 4.40 15.78
N HIS A 153 -9.70 3.83 16.90
CA HIS A 153 -10.45 2.86 17.67
C HIS A 153 -11.29 3.58 18.72
N MET A 154 -12.62 3.44 18.67
CA MET A 154 -13.53 4.09 19.62
C MET A 154 -13.22 3.67 21.06
N ASN A 155 -13.02 2.37 21.28
CA ASN A 155 -12.44 1.79 22.49
C ASN A 155 -10.95 1.53 22.25
N PRO A 156 -10.03 2.22 22.94
CA PRO A 156 -8.59 2.08 22.70
C PRO A 156 -8.08 0.66 22.91
N LEU A 157 -7.22 0.19 22.00
CA LEU A 157 -6.59 -1.14 22.11
C LEU A 157 -5.81 -1.30 23.43
N SER A 158 -5.12 -0.25 23.85
CA SER A 158 -4.35 -0.22 25.12
C SER A 158 -5.21 -0.30 26.39
N LEU A 159 -6.53 -0.25 26.23
CA LEU A 159 -7.51 -0.36 27.32
C LEU A 159 -8.44 -1.57 27.12
N GLY A 160 -8.04 -2.54 26.30
CA GLY A 160 -8.81 -3.76 26.05
C GLY A 160 -9.85 -3.66 24.93
N GLY A 161 -9.80 -2.61 24.10
CA GLY A 161 -10.60 -2.54 22.88
C GLY A 161 -10.16 -3.53 21.81
N GLU A 162 -11.07 -3.89 20.89
CA GLU A 162 -10.82 -4.85 19.81
C GLU A 162 -10.32 -4.17 18.52
N ASP A 163 -9.47 -4.82 17.73
CA ASP A 163 -9.06 -4.33 16.39
C ASP A 163 -9.99 -4.88 15.30
N ASN A 164 -11.21 -4.33 15.21
CA ASN A 164 -12.19 -4.70 14.19
C ASN A 164 -12.96 -3.49 13.62
N ASP A 165 -13.74 -3.73 12.57
CA ASP A 165 -14.50 -2.68 11.87
C ASP A 165 -15.61 -2.07 12.75
N HIS A 166 -16.14 -2.81 13.73
CA HIS A 166 -17.15 -2.32 14.66
C HIS A 166 -16.56 -1.30 15.64
N ASN A 167 -15.32 -1.51 16.09
CA ASN A 167 -14.62 -0.63 17.01
C ASN A 167 -13.82 0.48 16.32
N THR A 168 -13.78 0.53 14.99
CA THR A 168 -13.01 1.55 14.27
C THR A 168 -13.90 2.56 13.55
N VAL A 169 -13.43 3.81 13.48
CA VAL A 169 -14.03 4.87 12.66
C VAL A 169 -12.93 5.66 11.97
N TYR A 170 -13.27 6.35 10.89
CA TYR A 170 -12.34 7.28 10.26
C TYR A 170 -12.58 8.71 10.75
N CYS A 171 -11.51 9.38 11.18
CA CYS A 171 -11.56 10.76 11.66
C CYS A 171 -10.34 11.57 11.18
N CYS A 172 -10.36 12.90 11.40
CA CYS A 172 -9.22 13.73 11.02
C CYS A 172 -8.02 13.48 11.93
N THR A 173 -6.81 13.62 11.38
CA THR A 173 -5.53 13.40 12.08
C THR A 173 -5.44 14.16 13.40
N SER A 174 -5.88 15.42 13.43
CA SER A 174 -5.82 16.24 14.65
C SER A 174 -6.73 15.72 15.75
N CYS A 175 -7.91 15.18 15.42
CA CYS A 175 -8.79 14.60 16.42
C CYS A 175 -8.28 13.25 16.92
N ASN A 176 -7.78 12.39 16.01
CA ASN A 176 -7.16 11.12 16.37
C ASN A 176 -6.01 11.31 17.38
N VAL A 177 -5.10 12.24 17.08
CA VAL A 177 -3.97 12.57 17.97
C VAL A 177 -4.45 13.14 19.31
N LYS A 178 -5.44 14.04 19.31
CA LYS A 178 -5.98 14.63 20.54
C LYS A 178 -6.73 13.62 21.41
N LYS A 179 -7.42 12.65 20.79
CA LYS A 179 -8.10 11.57 21.51
C LYS A 179 -7.08 10.67 22.21
N GLY A 180 -6.05 10.23 21.50
CA GLY A 180 -5.03 9.35 22.03
C GLY A 180 -5.63 8.07 22.62
N ASN A 181 -5.26 7.73 23.84
CA ASN A 181 -5.75 6.55 24.57
C ASN A 181 -6.98 6.81 25.46
N LYS A 182 -7.65 7.97 25.32
CA LYS A 182 -8.88 8.24 26.09
C LYS A 182 -9.97 7.25 25.72
N THR A 183 -10.74 6.82 26.72
CA THR A 183 -11.99 6.11 26.48
C THR A 183 -12.95 6.97 25.64
N PHE A 184 -13.90 6.31 24.98
CA PHE A 184 -14.84 7.05 24.14
C PHE A 184 -15.64 8.09 24.94
N ILE A 185 -16.03 7.78 26.18
CA ILE A 185 -16.78 8.72 27.04
C ILE A 185 -15.96 9.96 27.39
N GLU A 186 -14.70 9.76 27.80
CA GLU A 186 -13.81 10.88 28.10
C GLU A 186 -13.64 11.76 26.88
N TRP A 187 -13.55 11.17 25.69
CA TRP A 187 -13.46 11.91 24.45
C TRP A 187 -14.75 12.68 24.14
N LEU A 188 -15.93 12.06 24.27
CA LEU A 188 -17.22 12.70 24.02
C LEU A 188 -17.44 13.97 24.85
N LYS A 189 -16.93 14.01 26.09
CA LYS A 189 -17.00 15.19 26.98
C LYS A 189 -16.20 16.40 26.45
N LEU A 190 -15.21 16.16 25.60
CA LEU A 190 -14.34 17.19 25.03
C LEU A 190 -14.83 17.70 23.67
N LEU A 191 -15.83 17.05 23.07
CA LEU A 191 -16.37 17.41 21.77
C LEU A 191 -17.43 18.52 21.89
N ASN A 192 -17.61 19.25 20.79
CA ASN A 192 -18.79 20.10 20.63
C ASN A 192 -20.06 19.24 20.73
N LEU A 193 -21.11 19.77 21.37
CA LEU A 193 -22.35 19.05 21.67
C LEU A 193 -22.96 18.32 20.46
N ASN A 194 -22.97 18.95 19.29
CA ASN A 194 -23.57 18.36 18.08
C ASN A 194 -22.79 17.11 17.63
N TYR A 195 -21.46 17.20 17.60
CA TYR A 195 -20.61 16.08 17.21
C TYR A 195 -20.45 15.04 18.31
N SER A 196 -20.60 15.42 19.57
CA SER A 196 -20.66 14.49 20.70
C SER A 196 -21.88 13.57 20.58
N LYS A 197 -23.08 14.14 20.34
CA LYS A 197 -24.31 13.37 20.11
C LYS A 197 -24.18 12.44 18.91
N LEU A 198 -23.76 12.96 17.75
CA LEU A 198 -23.56 12.16 16.54
C LEU A 198 -22.53 11.04 16.75
N SER A 199 -21.41 11.33 17.42
CA SER A 199 -20.37 10.33 17.73
C SER A 199 -20.90 9.21 18.62
N ARG A 200 -21.74 9.56 19.60
CA ARG A 200 -22.40 8.60 20.49
C ARG A 200 -23.38 7.72 19.74
N GLU A 201 -24.18 8.28 18.83
CA GLU A 201 -25.11 7.52 17.99
C GLU A 201 -24.38 6.50 17.12
N VAL A 202 -23.29 6.93 16.44
CA VAL A 202 -22.45 6.03 15.64
C VAL A 202 -21.83 4.93 16.50
N TYR A 203 -21.36 5.26 17.71
CA TYR A 203 -20.85 4.25 18.64
C TYR A 203 -21.91 3.19 18.95
N ILE A 204 -23.10 3.60 19.38
CA ILE A 204 -24.19 2.67 19.74
C ILE A 204 -24.58 1.81 18.54
N GLN A 205 -24.67 2.40 17.35
CA GLN A 205 -24.97 1.68 16.12
C GLN A 205 -23.95 0.58 15.82
N LYS A 206 -22.65 0.86 16.00
CA LYS A 206 -21.57 -0.07 15.66
C LYS A 206 -21.32 -1.11 16.76
N GLN A 207 -21.36 -0.70 18.03
CA GLN A 207 -21.03 -1.54 19.20
C GLN A 207 -22.24 -2.29 19.78
N LYS A 208 -23.47 -1.86 19.47
CA LYS A 208 -24.72 -2.44 20.01
C LYS A 208 -24.88 -2.30 21.53
N HIS A 209 -24.12 -1.42 22.16
CA HIS A 209 -24.23 -1.05 23.57
C HIS A 209 -23.83 0.42 23.77
N ILE A 210 -24.03 0.98 24.96
CA ILE A 210 -23.67 2.38 25.24
C ILE A 210 -22.18 2.51 25.59
N PRO A 211 -21.55 3.68 25.38
CA PRO A 211 -20.15 3.91 25.73
C PRO A 211 -19.81 3.61 27.21
N GLU A 212 -20.76 3.84 28.12
CA GLU A 212 -20.64 3.59 29.57
C GLU A 212 -20.46 2.12 29.94
N ASP A 213 -20.88 1.21 29.07
CA ASP A 213 -20.73 -0.22 29.32
C ASP A 213 -19.29 -0.71 29.07
N PHE A 214 -18.46 0.09 28.38
CA PHE A 214 -17.06 -0.24 28.17
C PHE A 214 -16.27 -0.12 29.48
N LYS A 215 -15.80 -1.26 29.97
CA LYS A 215 -14.95 -1.35 31.16
C LYS A 215 -13.50 -1.48 30.70
N PRO A 216 -12.69 -0.40 30.77
CA PRO A 216 -11.30 -0.46 30.35
C PRO A 216 -10.55 -1.48 31.22
N SER A 217 -9.86 -2.41 30.58
CA SER A 217 -8.94 -3.32 31.25
C SER A 217 -7.51 -2.91 30.90
N PRO A 218 -6.59 -2.89 31.87
CA PRO A 218 -5.19 -2.72 31.53
C PRO A 218 -4.79 -3.86 30.61
N THR A 219 -4.28 -3.54 29.42
CA THR A 219 -3.69 -4.56 28.55
C THR A 219 -2.47 -5.11 29.28
N GLU A 220 -2.54 -6.34 29.76
CA GLU A 220 -1.35 -7.05 30.23
C GLU A 220 -0.36 -7.11 29.07
N ILE A 221 0.71 -6.34 29.17
CA ILE A 221 1.82 -6.42 28.21
C ILE A 221 2.54 -7.72 28.54
N VAL A 222 2.10 -8.81 27.93
CA VAL A 222 2.81 -10.09 27.99
C VAL A 222 4.07 -9.94 27.14
N LEU A 223 5.19 -9.60 27.79
CA LEU A 223 6.51 -9.62 27.17
C LEU A 223 6.93 -11.07 26.97
N THR A 224 6.61 -11.64 25.81
CA THR A 224 7.14 -12.95 25.42
C THR A 224 8.63 -12.80 25.09
N LEU A 225 9.50 -13.01 26.09
CA LEU A 225 10.92 -13.15 25.87
C LEU A 225 11.14 -14.44 25.07
N ASN A 226 11.60 -14.32 23.82
CA ASN A 226 11.95 -15.48 23.02
C ASN A 226 13.24 -16.10 23.60
N PRO A 227 13.20 -17.31 24.17
CA PRO A 227 14.37 -17.88 24.85
C PRO A 227 15.51 -18.27 23.89
N ALA A 228 15.28 -18.23 22.57
CA ALA A 228 16.24 -18.64 21.54
C ALA A 228 17.46 -17.71 21.33
N LEU A 229 17.71 -16.74 22.21
CA LEU A 229 18.87 -15.83 22.15
C LEU A 229 19.88 -15.98 23.30
N GLN A 230 19.78 -17.03 24.13
CA GLN A 230 20.65 -17.23 25.30
C GLN A 230 21.79 -18.26 25.13
N SER A 231 22.10 -18.75 23.91
CA SER A 231 23.00 -19.91 23.74
C SER A 231 24.40 -19.61 23.17
N ASP A 232 24.97 -18.42 23.33
CA ASP A 232 26.33 -18.10 22.84
C ASP A 232 27.18 -17.28 23.84
N PHE A 233 27.15 -17.62 25.14
CA PHE A 233 28.10 -17.09 26.13
C PHE A 233 28.72 -18.20 26.98
#